data_AF-A0A7C6LWV2-F1
#
_entry.id   AF-A0A7C6LWV2-F1
#
_cell.length_a   1.000
_cell.length_b   1.000
_cell.length_c   1.000
_cell.angle_alpha   90.00
_cell.angle_beta   90.00
_cell.angle_gamma   90.00
#
_symmetry.space_group_name_H-M   'P 1'
#
loop_
_entity.id
_entity.type
_entity.pdbx_description
1 polymer ?
#
loop_
_entity_poly.entity_id
_entity_poly.type
_entity_poly.pdbx_seq_one_letter_code
_entity_poly.pdbx_strand_id
1 'polypeptide(L)'
;MRDRLLKPAIDHRRLGQFLTGDWVKNIPALTERCAPGEYIIRHEMRSYDYNYMSFMEETGAEYIGRVANWIYFRRKTELGQFDIFSDIDSKISHLNRIGKALAFGGFLNLGLGFINIINSYHTGLINLLASTVLMYALGRIHGKKEALEKDRNLYE
;
A
#
# COMPACT_ATOMS: atom_id res chain seq x y z
N MET A 1 10.43 -29.67 23.84
CA MET A 1 9.10 -29.05 24.07
C MET A 1 8.98 -27.62 23.55
N ARG A 2 10.07 -26.85 23.34
CA ARG A 2 10.03 -25.44 22.88
C ARG A 2 9.68 -25.25 21.40
N ASP A 3 9.94 -26.24 20.54
CA ASP A 3 9.78 -26.08 19.07
C ASP A 3 8.33 -26.15 18.57
N ARG A 4 7.36 -26.56 19.40
CA ARG A 4 5.94 -26.65 18.99
C ARG A 4 5.20 -25.31 18.99
N LEU A 5 5.78 -24.26 19.60
CA LEU A 5 5.15 -22.93 19.68
C LEU A 5 5.67 -21.96 18.62
N LEU A 6 6.83 -22.26 18.02
CA LEU A 6 7.44 -21.39 17.02
C LEU A 6 6.70 -21.54 15.68
N LYS A 7 6.19 -20.42 15.19
CA LYS A 7 5.54 -20.32 13.89
C LYS A 7 6.51 -19.69 12.90
N PRO A 8 6.35 -19.91 11.58
CA PRO A 8 7.09 -19.11 10.62
C PRO A 8 6.86 -17.62 10.90
N ALA A 9 7.92 -16.82 10.76
CA ALA A 9 7.86 -15.38 11.01
C ALA A 9 6.76 -14.68 10.17
N ILE A 10 6.46 -15.22 8.98
CA ILE A 10 5.31 -14.83 8.16
C ILE A 10 4.10 -15.76 8.40
N ASP A 11 2.98 -15.19 8.86
CA ASP A 11 1.68 -15.87 8.83
C ASP A 11 1.00 -15.70 7.46
N HIS A 12 1.15 -16.71 6.61
CA HIS A 12 0.59 -16.77 5.26
C HIS A 12 -0.95 -16.66 5.21
N ARG A 13 -1.67 -16.78 6.34
CA ARG A 13 -3.14 -16.63 6.40
C ARG A 13 -3.62 -15.18 6.51
N ARG A 14 -2.77 -14.25 6.94
CA ARG A 14 -3.14 -12.84 7.16
C ARG A 14 -2.76 -11.90 6.02
N LEU A 15 -1.89 -12.35 5.13
CA LEU A 15 -1.38 -11.55 4.04
C LEU A 15 -2.09 -11.97 2.76
N GLY A 16 -2.68 -11.01 2.04
CA GLY A 16 -3.35 -11.28 0.77
C GLY A 16 -2.45 -12.05 -0.21
N GLN A 17 -3.06 -12.74 -1.17
CA GLN A 17 -2.45 -13.73 -2.07
C GLN A 17 -1.06 -13.38 -2.65
N PHE A 18 -0.73 -12.10 -2.77
CA PHE A 18 0.57 -11.60 -3.25
C PHE A 18 1.79 -12.06 -2.43
N LEU A 19 1.66 -12.21 -1.10
CA LEU A 19 2.77 -12.61 -0.23
C LEU A 19 2.86 -14.14 0.00
N THR A 20 2.08 -14.91 -0.77
CA THR A 20 2.08 -16.38 -0.72
C THR A 20 2.76 -17.04 -1.93
N GLY A 21 3.32 -16.24 -2.85
CA GLY A 21 4.03 -16.78 -4.02
C GLY A 21 5.35 -17.49 -3.66
N ASP A 22 5.73 -18.49 -4.45
CA ASP A 22 6.93 -19.30 -4.24
C ASP A 22 8.23 -18.48 -4.12
N TRP A 23 8.27 -17.29 -4.69
CA TRP A 23 9.39 -16.36 -4.63
C TRP A 23 9.76 -15.90 -3.20
N VAL A 24 8.81 -15.92 -2.26
CA VAL A 24 9.04 -15.54 -0.85
C VAL A 24 9.93 -16.58 -0.13
N LYS A 25 9.91 -17.84 -0.58
CA LYS A 25 10.74 -18.92 -0.02
C LYS A 25 12.25 -18.69 -0.20
N ASN A 26 12.63 -17.81 -1.12
CA ASN A 26 14.03 -17.48 -1.38
C ASN A 26 14.63 -16.50 -0.36
N ILE A 27 13.87 -16.01 0.62
CA ILE A 27 14.37 -15.15 1.71
C ILE A 27 14.41 -15.98 3.01
N PRO A 28 15.59 -16.48 3.43
CA PRO A 28 15.69 -17.42 4.55
C PRO A 28 15.14 -16.88 5.87
N ALA A 29 15.37 -15.59 6.15
CA ALA A 29 14.93 -14.96 7.39
C ALA A 29 13.41 -14.66 7.44
N LEU A 30 12.66 -14.86 6.34
CA LEU A 30 11.18 -14.90 6.37
C LEU A 30 10.64 -16.29 6.75
N THR A 31 11.43 -17.33 6.52
CA THR A 31 11.10 -18.74 6.82
C THR A 31 11.63 -19.20 8.18
N GLU A 32 12.45 -18.37 8.83
CA GLU A 32 12.99 -18.65 10.16
C GLU A 32 11.86 -18.79 11.19
N ARG A 33 12.03 -19.75 12.10
CA ARG A 33 11.05 -20.04 13.15
C ARG A 33 11.26 -19.07 14.31
N CYS A 34 10.30 -18.18 14.52
CA CYS A 34 10.32 -17.19 15.59
C CYS A 34 9.09 -17.37 16.50
N ALA A 35 9.11 -16.74 17.68
CA ALA A 35 7.92 -16.72 18.51
C ALA A 35 6.81 -15.92 17.80
N PRO A 36 5.56 -16.41 17.83
CA PRO A 36 4.45 -15.73 17.15
C PRO A 36 4.27 -14.32 17.72
N GLY A 37 4.45 -13.30 16.86
CA GLY A 37 4.35 -11.89 17.23
C GLY A 37 5.66 -11.25 17.68
N GLU A 38 6.80 -11.93 17.59
CA GLU A 38 8.12 -11.39 17.97
C GLU A 38 8.64 -10.33 16.99
N TYR A 39 8.25 -10.42 15.71
CA TYR A 39 8.68 -9.50 14.66
C TYR A 39 7.49 -8.93 13.86
N ILE A 40 7.57 -7.64 13.54
CA ILE A 40 6.73 -6.97 12.57
C ILE A 40 7.48 -6.95 11.24
N ILE A 41 6.86 -7.51 10.21
CA ILE A 41 7.42 -7.58 8.85
C ILE A 41 6.70 -6.58 7.96
N ARG A 42 7.47 -5.80 7.22
CA ARG A 42 6.97 -4.82 6.25
C ARG A 42 7.76 -4.93 4.96
N HIS A 43 7.13 -4.60 3.84
CA HIS A 43 7.78 -4.57 2.54
C HIS A 43 7.58 -3.20 1.90
N GLU A 44 8.58 -2.75 1.15
CA GLU A 44 8.50 -1.53 0.33
C GLU A 44 8.97 -1.85 -1.09
N MET A 45 8.31 -1.24 -2.08
CA MET A 45 8.71 -1.35 -3.47
C MET A 45 9.62 -0.17 -3.82
N ARG A 46 10.95 -0.38 -3.79
CA ARG A 46 11.96 0.64 -4.07
C ARG A 46 13.23 0.01 -4.63
N SER A 47 13.98 0.78 -5.42
CA SER A 47 15.36 0.45 -5.79
C SER A 47 16.27 0.44 -4.56
N TYR A 48 17.30 -0.40 -4.56
CA TYR A 48 18.26 -0.47 -3.46
C TYR A 48 19.04 0.84 -3.32
N ASP A 49 18.93 1.49 -2.16
CA ASP A 49 19.64 2.72 -1.80
C ASP A 49 20.28 2.53 -0.43
N TYR A 50 21.61 2.66 -0.36
CA TYR A 50 22.39 2.46 0.86
C TYR A 50 22.01 3.47 1.96
N ASN A 51 21.74 4.72 1.59
CA ASN A 51 21.36 5.75 2.56
C ASN A 51 20.02 5.42 3.22
N TYR A 52 19.09 4.89 2.42
CA TYR A 52 17.80 4.43 2.91
C TYR A 52 17.94 3.18 3.80
N MET A 53 18.84 2.23 3.48
CA MET A 53 19.08 1.08 4.36
C MET A 53 19.65 1.50 5.72
N SER A 54 20.66 2.39 5.73
CA SER A 54 21.25 2.91 6.96
C SER A 54 20.21 3.63 7.83
N PHE A 55 19.38 4.48 7.20
CA PHE A 55 18.26 5.14 7.88
C PHE A 55 17.28 4.14 8.48
N MET A 56 16.94 3.08 7.76
CA MET A 56 16.02 2.06 8.24
C MET A 56 16.63 1.24 9.40
N GLU A 57 17.92 0.91 9.34
CA GLU A 57 18.64 0.27 10.44
C GLU A 57 18.66 1.14 11.70
N GLU A 58 18.84 2.45 11.56
CA GLU A 58 18.75 3.42 12.67
C GLU A 58 17.36 3.42 13.34
N THR A 59 16.29 3.16 12.58
CA THR A 59 14.93 2.99 13.15
C THR A 59 14.69 1.64 13.83
N GLY A 60 15.71 0.78 13.91
CA GLY A 60 15.63 -0.58 14.44
C GLY A 60 15.04 -1.59 13.46
N ALA A 61 15.01 -1.27 12.16
CA ALA A 61 14.53 -2.15 11.11
C ALA A 61 15.69 -2.91 10.48
N GLU A 62 15.68 -4.23 10.57
CA GLU A 62 16.67 -5.08 9.95
C GLU A 62 16.24 -5.44 8.51
N TYR A 63 17.12 -5.22 7.55
CA TYR A 63 16.93 -5.68 6.17
C TYR A 63 17.04 -7.20 6.09
N ILE A 64 15.98 -7.85 5.59
CA ILE A 64 15.88 -9.32 5.51
C ILE A 64 16.27 -9.85 4.13
N GLY A 65 15.99 -9.05 3.09
CA GLY A 65 16.21 -9.46 1.72
C GLY A 65 15.38 -8.68 0.72
N ARG A 66 15.60 -9.00 -0.56
CA ARG A 66 14.89 -8.41 -1.69
C ARG A 66 14.44 -9.47 -2.67
N VAL A 67 13.27 -9.26 -3.28
CA VAL A 67 12.79 -10.00 -4.44
C VAL A 67 12.42 -8.97 -5.50
N ALA A 68 13.16 -8.93 -6.61
CA ALA A 68 13.07 -7.85 -7.59
C ALA A 68 13.21 -6.46 -6.91
N ASN A 69 12.22 -5.58 -7.06
CA ASN A 69 12.18 -4.26 -6.41
C ASN A 69 11.45 -4.28 -5.06
N TRP A 70 11.08 -5.44 -4.53
CA TRP A 70 10.44 -5.58 -3.23
C TRP A 70 11.51 -5.83 -2.17
N ILE A 71 11.67 -4.88 -1.26
CA ILE A 71 12.60 -4.97 -0.14
C ILE A 71 11.81 -5.30 1.12
N TYR A 72 12.31 -6.25 1.91
CA TYR A 72 11.66 -6.73 3.13
C TYR A 72 12.45 -6.31 4.36
N PHE A 73 11.75 -5.75 5.35
CA PHE A 73 12.29 -5.34 6.64
C PHE A 73 11.59 -6.08 7.79
N ARG A 74 12.35 -6.48 8.82
CA ARG A 74 11.82 -6.97 10.10
C ARG A 74 12.21 -6.01 11.21
N ARG A 75 11.31 -5.78 12.17
CA ARG A 75 11.62 -5.10 13.43
C ARG A 75 11.02 -5.88 14.59
N LYS A 76 11.72 -5.96 15.72
CA LYS A 76 11.20 -6.60 16.93
C LYS A 76 9.97 -5.86 17.45
N THR A 77 8.90 -6.59 17.77
CA THR A 77 7.64 -6.02 18.27
C THR A 77 7.81 -5.36 19.65
N GLU A 78 8.81 -5.77 20.43
CA GLU A 78 9.17 -5.17 21.71
C GLU A 78 9.60 -3.70 21.59
N LEU A 79 10.08 -3.27 20.41
CA LEU A 79 10.52 -1.89 20.12
C LEU A 79 9.37 -0.94 19.77
N GLY A 80 8.11 -1.35 19.94
CA GLY A 80 6.93 -0.55 19.64
C GLY A 80 6.38 -0.74 18.22
N GLN A 81 5.32 0.02 17.89
CA GLN A 81 4.64 -0.07 16.59
C GLN A 81 5.59 0.37 15.47
N PHE A 82 6.03 -0.59 14.66
CA PHE A 82 6.87 -0.29 13.50
C PHE A 82 6.00 0.17 12.33
N ASP A 83 5.73 1.46 12.35
CA ASP A 83 5.31 2.20 11.19
C ASP A 83 6.57 2.67 10.45
N ILE A 84 6.92 2.01 9.35
CA ILE A 84 7.81 2.57 8.30
C ILE A 84 7.22 3.86 7.70
N PHE A 85 6.07 4.29 8.20
CA PHE A 85 5.08 5.02 7.45
C PHE A 85 5.70 6.29 6.90
N SER A 86 5.85 6.30 5.56
CA SER A 86 5.30 7.35 4.71
C SER A 86 4.31 8.14 5.54
N ASP A 87 4.79 9.28 6.04
CA ASP A 87 4.09 10.23 6.88
C ASP A 87 2.61 10.31 6.47
N ILE A 88 1.69 10.46 7.44
CA ILE A 88 0.26 10.60 7.15
C ILE A 88 0.07 11.68 6.06
N ASP A 89 0.88 12.74 6.07
CA ASP A 89 0.93 13.76 5.03
C ASP A 89 1.40 13.26 3.67
N SER A 90 2.35 12.33 3.62
CA SER A 90 2.76 11.66 2.37
C SER A 90 1.63 10.82 1.77
N LYS A 91 0.84 10.13 2.60
CA LYS A 91 -0.34 9.37 2.14
C LYS A 91 -1.45 10.30 1.66
N ILE A 92 -1.70 11.39 2.39
CA ILE A 92 -2.67 12.41 2.00
C ILE A 92 -2.25 13.06 0.67
N SER A 93 -0.97 13.42 0.52
CA SER A 93 -0.42 14.00 -0.71
C SER A 93 -0.54 13.05 -1.90
N HIS A 94 -0.24 11.76 -1.71
CA HIS A 94 -0.39 10.74 -2.74
C HIS A 94 -1.86 10.54 -3.15
N LEU A 95 -2.77 10.41 -2.19
CA LEU A 95 -4.21 10.31 -2.46
C LEU A 95 -4.75 11.57 -3.15
N ASN A 96 -4.23 12.75 -2.81
CA ASN A 96 -4.60 14.00 -3.45
C ASN A 96 -4.17 14.04 -4.93
N ARG A 97 -2.96 13.55 -5.26
CA ARG A 97 -2.50 13.43 -6.65
C ARG A 97 -3.37 12.48 -7.47
N ILE A 98 -3.67 11.30 -6.93
CA ILE A 98 -4.54 10.32 -7.59
C ILE A 98 -5.96 10.88 -7.76
N GLY A 99 -6.50 11.52 -6.73
CA GLY A 99 -7.81 12.17 -6.77
C GLY A 99 -7.90 13.25 -7.83
N LYS A 100 -6.88 14.12 -7.96
CA LYS A 100 -6.82 15.14 -9.01
C LYS A 100 -6.77 14.53 -10.42
N ALA A 101 -5.97 13.48 -10.62
CA ALA A 101 -5.88 12.81 -11.91
C ALA A 101 -7.21 12.14 -12.30
N LEU A 102 -7.88 11.48 -11.35
CA LEU A 102 -9.20 10.87 -11.55
C LEU A 102 -10.28 11.91 -11.82
N ALA A 103 -10.29 13.02 -11.07
CA ALA A 103 -11.24 14.10 -11.29
C ALA A 103 -11.07 14.70 -12.69
N PHE A 104 -9.82 14.98 -13.10
CA PHE A 104 -9.51 15.48 -14.44
C PHE A 104 -9.98 14.53 -15.54
N GLY A 105 -9.64 13.24 -15.44
CA GLY A 105 -10.10 12.22 -16.39
C GLY A 105 -11.63 12.04 -16.38
N GLY A 106 -12.28 12.17 -15.23
CA GLY A 106 -13.73 12.10 -15.07
C GLY A 106 -14.45 13.28 -15.74
N PHE A 107 -13.96 14.50 -15.56
CA PHE A 107 -14.50 15.70 -16.23
C PHE A 107 -14.31 15.67 -17.74
N LEU A 108 -13.14 15.21 -18.23
CA LEU A 108 -12.92 15.03 -19.67
C LEU A 108 -13.88 13.99 -20.25
N ASN A 109 -14.04 12.83 -19.61
CA ASN A 109 -14.99 11.81 -20.07
C ASN A 109 -16.43 12.30 -20.03
N LEU A 110 -16.80 13.09 -19.01
CA LEU A 110 -18.13 13.67 -18.92
C LEU A 110 -18.40 14.65 -20.07
N GLY A 111 -17.48 15.57 -20.34
CA GLY A 111 -17.58 16.53 -21.44
C GLY A 111 -17.63 15.86 -22.81
N LEU A 112 -16.75 14.88 -23.04
CA LEU A 112 -16.77 14.06 -24.27
C LEU A 112 -18.06 13.24 -24.39
N GLY A 113 -18.62 12.76 -23.28
CA GLY A 113 -19.91 12.07 -23.25
C GLY A 113 -21.06 12.94 -23.74
N PHE A 114 -21.13 14.20 -23.28
CA PHE A 114 -22.13 15.17 -23.74
C PHE A 114 -21.97 15.54 -25.21
N ILE A 115 -20.75 15.78 -25.68
CA ILE A 115 -20.47 16.08 -27.09
C ILE A 115 -20.82 14.89 -27.99
N ASN A 116 -20.48 13.67 -27.55
CA ASN A 116 -20.74 12.45 -28.32
C ASN A 116 -22.20 12.02 -28.30
N ILE A 117 -23.01 12.42 -27.31
CA ILE A 117 -24.45 12.09 -27.30
C ILE A 117 -25.19 12.66 -28.51
N ILE A 118 -24.71 13.79 -29.04
CA ILE A 118 -25.28 14.48 -30.20
C ILE A 118 -24.93 13.76 -31.51
N ASN A 119 -23.73 13.17 -31.60
CA ASN A 119 -23.19 12.57 -32.83
C ASN A 119 -23.21 11.04 -32.86
N SER A 120 -23.20 10.38 -31.70
CA SER A 120 -23.07 8.92 -31.55
C SER A 120 -23.57 8.49 -30.17
N TYR A 121 -24.86 8.20 -30.07
CA TYR A 121 -25.56 7.89 -28.83
C TYR A 121 -24.89 6.77 -27.99
N HIS A 122 -24.48 5.67 -28.63
CA HIS A 122 -23.83 4.55 -27.94
C HIS A 122 -22.48 4.94 -27.33
N THR A 123 -21.66 5.70 -28.05
CA THR A 123 -20.36 6.18 -27.56
C THR A 123 -20.52 7.19 -26.42
N GLY A 124 -21.52 8.07 -26.51
CA GLY A 124 -21.87 9.00 -25.44
C GLY A 124 -22.28 8.27 -24.15
N LEU A 125 -23.13 7.25 -24.25
CA LEU A 125 -23.56 6.42 -23.13
C LEU A 125 -22.40 5.69 -22.43
N ILE A 126 -21.48 5.12 -23.20
CA ILE A 126 -20.28 4.45 -22.65
C ILE A 126 -19.42 5.46 -21.86
N ASN A 127 -19.20 6.65 -22.40
CA ASN A 127 -18.42 7.71 -21.72
C ASN A 127 -19.12 8.20 -20.43
N LEU A 128 -20.45 8.31 -20.44
CA LEU A 128 -21.21 8.68 -19.24
C LEU A 128 -21.13 7.60 -18.15
N LEU A 129 -21.28 6.32 -18.52
CA LEU A 129 -21.11 5.20 -17.60
C LEU A 129 -19.67 5.17 -17.04
N ALA A 130 -18.66 5.33 -17.88
CA ALA A 130 -17.27 5.42 -17.44
C ALA A 130 -17.05 6.58 -16.46
N SER A 131 -17.66 7.75 -16.71
CA SER A 131 -17.60 8.89 -15.80
C SER A 131 -18.22 8.58 -14.44
N THR A 132 -19.37 7.89 -14.38
CA THR A 132 -19.98 7.50 -13.10
C THR A 132 -19.08 6.57 -12.27
N VAL A 133 -18.39 5.61 -12.91
CA VAL A 133 -17.44 4.72 -12.25
C VAL A 133 -16.24 5.49 -11.71
N LEU A 134 -15.69 6.42 -12.50
CA LEU A 134 -14.58 7.28 -12.07
C LEU A 134 -15.00 8.17 -10.88
N MET A 135 -16.23 8.67 -10.88
CA MET A 135 -16.74 9.53 -9.81
C MET A 135 -16.99 8.75 -8.51
N TYR A 136 -17.46 7.51 -8.60
CA TYR A 136 -17.54 6.61 -7.44
C TYR A 136 -16.13 6.32 -6.87
N ALA A 137 -15.15 6.02 -7.73
CA ALA A 137 -13.77 5.80 -7.31
C ALA A 137 -13.17 7.03 -6.59
N LEU A 138 -13.47 8.23 -7.11
CA LEU A 138 -13.07 9.49 -6.49
C LEU A 138 -13.69 9.67 -5.09
N GLY A 139 -14.97 9.35 -4.93
CA GLY A 139 -15.65 9.39 -3.63
C GLY A 139 -15.03 8.46 -2.60
N ARG A 140 -14.65 7.23 -3.01
CA ARG A 140 -13.96 6.27 -2.13
C ARG A 140 -12.59 6.77 -1.70
N ILE A 141 -11.85 7.40 -2.60
CA ILE A 141 -10.53 8.00 -2.31
C ILE A 141 -10.67 9.17 -1.34
N HIS A 142 -11.69 10.02 -1.50
CA HIS A 142 -11.99 11.10 -0.56
C HIS A 142 -12.31 10.56 0.83
N GLY A 143 -13.17 9.54 0.96
CA GLY A 143 -13.47 8.95 2.27
C GLY A 143 -12.25 8.36 2.97
N LYS A 144 -11.34 7.71 2.21
CA LYS A 144 -10.07 7.21 2.75
C LYS A 144 -9.14 8.35 3.18
N LYS A 145 -9.15 9.46 2.46
CA LYS A 145 -8.38 10.67 2.81
C LYS A 145 -8.91 11.31 4.09
N GLU A 146 -10.23 11.50 4.22
CA GLU A 146 -10.83 12.06 5.44
C GLU A 146 -10.56 11.21 6.69
N ALA A 147 -10.54 9.88 6.55
CA ALA A 147 -10.16 9.00 7.65
C ALA A 147 -8.71 9.25 8.10
N LEU A 148 -7.78 9.39 7.14
CA LEU A 148 -6.38 9.69 7.42
C LEU A 148 -6.17 11.09 8.00
N GLU A 149 -6.93 12.10 7.56
CA GLU A 149 -6.89 13.45 8.13
C GLU A 149 -7.44 13.48 9.57
N LYS A 150 -8.47 12.70 9.87
CA LYS A 150 -8.95 12.52 11.25
C LYS A 150 -7.91 11.85 12.13
N ASP A 151 -7.26 10.80 11.63
CA ASP A 151 -6.15 10.14 12.34
C ASP A 151 -5.02 11.14 12.62
N ARG A 152 -4.63 11.99 11.65
CA ARG A 152 -3.63 13.05 11.85
C ARG A 152 -4.00 13.98 13.02
N ASN A 153 -5.23 14.50 13.04
CA ASN A 153 -5.70 15.44 14.05
C ASN A 153 -5.84 14.83 15.46
N LEU A 154 -5.78 13.50 15.61
CA LEU A 154 -5.77 12.84 16.92
C LEU A 154 -4.37 12.75 17.53
N TYR A 155 -3.33 12.91 16.70
CA TYR A 155 -1.92 12.85 17.09
C TYR A 155 -1.22 14.23 17.10
N GLU A 156 -1.94 15.29 16.73
CA GLU A 156 -1.58 16.72 16.93
C GLU A 156 -2.27 17.26 18.20
#